data_AF-A0A8R1HHL2-F1
#
_entry.id   AF-A0A8R1HHL2-F1
#
_cell.length_a   1.000
_cell.length_b   1.000
_cell.length_c   1.000
_cell.angle_alpha   90.00
_cell.angle_beta   90.00
_cell.angle_gamma   90.00
#
_symmetry.space_group_name_H-M   'P 1'
#
loop_
_entity.id
_entity.type
_entity.pdbx_description
1 polymer ?
#
loop_
_entity_poly.entity_id
_entity_poly.type
_entity_poly.pdbx_seq_one_letter_code
_entity_poly.pdbx_strand_id
1 'polypeptide(L)'
;MEPYPFGDPRLPHHLFPPKKITPDELSKRTGTLYWKLDTLDQVALAKRLTTLKLEHNFKKEDIFTLDAETTANFDDKIEELFEESTVPFQQARMIIEGCAYYDVEDKNGQWVRILCDFHVPLSVNRIPPSVFRLSAFHN
;
A
#
# COMPACT_ATOMS: atom_id res chain seq x y z
N MET A 1 -3.86 14.06 -0.98
CA MET A 1 -5.31 13.90 -0.73
C MET A 1 -5.73 14.97 0.26
N GLU A 2 -7.02 15.28 0.37
CA GLU A 2 -7.51 16.03 1.54
C GLU A 2 -7.33 15.18 2.81
N PRO A 3 -7.05 15.76 3.99
CA PRO A 3 -6.79 14.98 5.20
C PRO A 3 -7.97 14.13 5.69
N TYR A 4 -9.19 14.60 5.40
CA TYR A 4 -10.44 13.93 5.75
C TYR A 4 -11.34 13.94 4.52
N PRO A 5 -11.14 13.01 3.57
CA PRO A 5 -12.02 12.90 2.42
C PRO A 5 -13.46 12.66 2.88
N PHE A 6 -14.37 13.52 2.44
CA PHE A 6 -15.80 13.30 2.67
C PHE A 6 -16.33 12.26 1.67
N GLY A 7 -17.12 11.30 2.14
CA GLY A 7 -17.73 10.25 1.32
C GLY A 7 -16.98 8.93 1.39
N ASP A 8 -17.20 8.07 0.39
CA ASP A 8 -16.68 6.70 0.37
C ASP A 8 -15.13 6.71 0.35
N PRO A 9 -14.44 6.21 1.40
CA PRO A 9 -12.98 6.23 1.51
C PRO A 9 -12.29 5.45 0.38
N ARG A 10 -13.06 4.62 -0.32
CA ARG A 10 -12.62 3.83 -1.46
C ARG A 10 -12.51 4.69 -2.74
N LEU A 11 -13.02 5.91 -2.81
CA LEU A 11 -12.86 6.71 -4.03
C LEU A 11 -11.42 7.27 -4.18
N PRO A 12 -10.94 7.63 -5.39
CA PRO A 12 -9.57 8.11 -5.57
C PRO A 12 -9.21 9.39 -4.80
N HIS A 13 -10.20 10.25 -4.49
CA HIS A 13 -10.05 11.50 -3.74
C HIS A 13 -8.87 12.38 -4.21
N HIS A 14 -8.77 12.54 -5.53
CA HIS A 14 -7.77 13.44 -6.12
C HIS A 14 -8.02 14.88 -5.67
N LEU A 15 -6.93 15.60 -5.38
CA LEU A 15 -6.97 17.05 -5.24
C LEU A 15 -7.37 17.69 -6.57
N PHE A 16 -8.02 18.85 -6.51
CA PHE A 16 -8.26 19.68 -7.68
C PHE A 16 -7.43 20.97 -7.61
N PRO A 17 -6.52 21.23 -8.57
CA PRO A 17 -6.15 20.38 -9.69
C PRO A 17 -5.35 19.12 -9.26
N PRO A 18 -5.35 18.03 -10.06
CA PRO A 18 -4.63 16.80 -9.73
C PRO A 18 -3.13 17.01 -9.52
N LYS A 19 -2.62 16.59 -8.37
CA LYS A 19 -1.19 16.56 -8.06
C LYS A 19 -0.70 15.11 -8.08
N LYS A 20 -0.04 14.73 -9.16
CA LYS A 20 0.66 13.44 -9.25
C LYS A 20 2.05 13.59 -8.63
N ILE A 21 2.51 12.53 -7.99
CA ILE A 21 3.88 12.44 -7.47
C ILE A 21 4.61 11.27 -8.13
N THR A 22 5.91 11.43 -8.30
CA THR A 22 6.77 10.35 -8.79
C THR A 22 7.17 9.41 -7.63
N PRO A 23 7.57 8.14 -7.91
CA PRO A 23 8.09 7.24 -6.88
C PRO A 23 9.29 7.81 -6.11
N ASP A 24 10.14 8.60 -6.78
CA ASP A 24 11.28 9.26 -6.16
C ASP A 24 10.85 10.35 -5.18
N GLU A 25 9.83 11.14 -5.53
CA GLU A 25 9.25 12.14 -4.63
C GLU A 25 8.54 11.51 -3.45
N LEU A 26 7.81 10.41 -3.67
CA LEU A 26 7.20 9.61 -2.61
C LEU A 26 8.28 9.19 -1.60
N SER A 27 9.35 8.56 -2.10
CA SER A 27 10.49 8.10 -1.27
C SER A 27 11.12 9.23 -0.47
N LYS A 28 11.32 10.42 -1.07
CA LYS A 28 11.91 11.57 -0.39
C LYS A 28 11.00 12.16 0.70
N ARG A 29 9.68 12.19 0.44
CA ARG A 29 8.68 12.79 1.33
C ARG A 29 8.32 11.90 2.51
N THR A 30 8.09 10.61 2.26
CA THR A 30 7.53 9.67 3.25
C THR A 30 8.54 8.61 3.69
N GLY A 31 9.60 8.37 2.93
CA GLY A 31 10.49 7.23 3.14
C GLY A 31 9.98 5.90 2.56
N THR A 32 8.79 5.90 1.97
CA THR A 32 8.21 4.75 1.26
C THR A 32 8.95 4.58 -0.06
N LEU A 33 9.71 3.49 -0.22
CA LEU A 33 10.27 3.12 -1.53
C LEU A 33 9.22 2.40 -2.41
N TYR A 34 9.62 2.06 -3.62
CA TYR A 34 8.79 1.40 -4.60
C TYR A 34 9.63 0.37 -5.34
N TRP A 35 9.10 -0.84 -5.51
CA TRP A 35 9.72 -1.86 -6.36
C TRP A 35 8.72 -2.37 -7.39
N LYS A 36 9.06 -2.14 -8.66
CA LYS A 36 8.41 -2.79 -9.79
C LYS A 36 8.91 -4.22 -9.87
N LEU A 37 7.99 -5.17 -9.79
CA LEU A 37 8.25 -6.59 -10.04
C LEU A 37 7.76 -6.96 -11.44
N ASP A 38 8.20 -8.08 -11.98
CA ASP A 38 7.62 -8.65 -13.19
C ASP A 38 6.84 -9.88 -12.75
N THR A 39 5.51 -9.84 -12.88
CA THR A 39 4.64 -10.96 -12.45
C THR A 39 4.46 -12.00 -13.56
N LEU A 40 4.88 -11.71 -14.79
CA LEU A 40 4.77 -12.64 -15.92
C LEU A 40 5.89 -13.69 -15.91
N ASP A 41 7.07 -13.33 -15.41
CA ASP A 41 8.20 -14.25 -15.22
C ASP A 41 8.31 -14.69 -13.76
N GLN A 42 7.73 -15.86 -13.46
CA GLN A 42 7.74 -16.48 -12.14
C GLN A 42 9.16 -16.71 -11.57
N VAL A 43 10.13 -17.02 -12.43
CA VAL A 43 11.51 -17.30 -12.01
C VAL A 43 12.22 -15.99 -11.64
N ALA A 44 12.07 -14.97 -12.47
CA ALA A 44 12.61 -13.63 -12.18
C ALA A 44 11.96 -13.02 -10.94
N LEU A 45 10.63 -13.18 -10.78
CA LEU A 45 9.88 -12.75 -9.62
C LEU A 45 10.41 -13.38 -8.34
N ALA A 46 10.50 -14.71 -8.30
CA ALA A 46 10.99 -15.44 -7.13
C ALA A 46 12.40 -14.99 -6.74
N LYS A 47 13.30 -14.87 -7.73
CA LYS A 47 14.67 -14.38 -7.50
C LYS A 47 14.68 -12.97 -6.93
N ARG A 48 13.87 -12.06 -7.49
CA ARG A 48 13.80 -10.67 -7.02
C ARG A 48 13.24 -10.57 -5.61
N LEU A 49 12.19 -11.35 -5.29
CA LEU A 49 11.62 -11.41 -3.94
C LEU A 49 12.63 -11.94 -2.92
N THR A 50 13.36 -13.00 -3.24
CA THR A 50 14.42 -13.52 -2.36
C THR A 50 15.50 -12.48 -2.10
N THR A 51 15.96 -11.78 -3.14
CA THR A 51 16.94 -10.69 -2.99
C THR A 51 16.41 -9.57 -2.09
N LEU A 52 15.18 -9.11 -2.31
CA LEU A 52 14.57 -8.05 -1.48
C LEU A 52 14.42 -8.48 -0.01
N LYS A 53 14.01 -9.73 0.24
CA LYS A 53 13.90 -10.28 1.60
C LYS A 53 15.25 -10.28 2.32
N LEU A 54 16.33 -10.64 1.63
CA LEU A 54 17.67 -10.64 2.19
C LEU A 54 18.21 -9.21 2.42
N GLU A 55 18.11 -8.32 1.43
CA GLU A 55 18.58 -6.93 1.49
C GLU A 55 17.92 -6.16 2.64
N HIS A 56 16.65 -6.44 2.92
CA HIS A 56 15.86 -5.74 3.94
C HIS A 56 15.61 -6.55 5.21
N ASN A 57 16.18 -7.76 5.32
CA ASN A 57 16.04 -8.64 6.48
C ASN A 57 14.57 -8.92 6.86
N PHE A 58 13.72 -9.17 5.86
CA PHE A 58 12.33 -9.58 6.07
C PHE A 58 12.29 -11.05 6.53
N LYS A 59 11.85 -11.28 7.78
CA LYS A 59 11.91 -12.60 8.44
C LYS A 59 10.59 -13.37 8.45
N LYS A 60 9.49 -12.69 8.17
CA LYS A 60 8.14 -13.26 8.18
C LYS A 60 7.40 -12.83 6.92
N GLU A 61 6.58 -13.72 6.42
CA GLU A 61 5.68 -13.51 5.29
C GLU A 61 4.31 -14.06 5.66
N ASP A 62 3.27 -13.42 5.15
CA ASP A 62 1.89 -13.85 5.32
C ASP A 62 1.08 -13.41 4.09
N ILE A 63 -0.06 -14.06 3.86
CA ILE A 63 -1.00 -13.72 2.80
C ILE A 63 -2.31 -13.32 3.45
N PHE A 64 -2.77 -12.11 3.12
CA PHE A 64 -4.03 -11.57 3.58
C PHE A 64 -4.96 -11.39 2.39
N THR A 65 -6.11 -12.07 2.43
CA THR A 65 -7.19 -11.91 1.45
C THR A 65 -8.37 -11.26 2.16
N LEU A 66 -8.89 -10.21 1.55
CA LEU A 66 -10.12 -9.57 1.95
C LEU A 66 -11.08 -9.71 0.78
N ASP A 67 -12.29 -10.18 1.02
CA ASP A 67 -13.23 -10.48 -0.06
C ASP A 67 -14.64 -10.33 0.51
N ALA A 68 -15.48 -9.56 -0.19
CA ALA A 68 -16.79 -9.15 0.32
C ALA A 68 -17.77 -10.32 0.45
N GLU A 69 -17.57 -11.39 -0.32
CA GLU A 69 -18.46 -12.56 -0.33
C GLU A 69 -18.04 -13.60 0.72
N THR A 70 -16.73 -13.75 0.94
CA THR A 70 -16.16 -14.85 1.72
C THR A 70 -15.62 -14.42 3.09
N THR A 71 -15.30 -13.14 3.26
CA THR A 71 -14.76 -12.66 4.55
C THR A 71 -15.88 -12.34 5.52
N ALA A 72 -15.96 -13.13 6.60
CA ALA A 72 -16.80 -12.76 7.74
C ALA A 72 -16.37 -11.40 8.30
N ASN A 73 -17.35 -10.55 8.63
CA ASN A 73 -17.16 -9.19 9.13
C ASN A 73 -16.32 -8.32 8.19
N PHE A 74 -16.57 -8.44 6.88
CA PHE A 74 -15.87 -7.66 5.86
C PHE A 74 -15.92 -6.14 6.14
N ASP A 75 -17.11 -5.61 6.45
CA ASP A 75 -17.29 -4.18 6.69
C ASP A 75 -16.49 -3.71 7.91
N ASP A 76 -16.57 -4.42 9.04
CA ASP A 76 -15.79 -4.12 10.25
C ASP A 76 -14.27 -4.13 9.96
N LYS A 77 -13.80 -5.10 9.16
CA LYS A 77 -12.39 -5.18 8.77
C LYS A 77 -11.97 -4.04 7.84
N ILE A 78 -12.83 -3.60 6.93
CA ILE A 78 -12.56 -2.45 6.08
C ILE A 78 -12.44 -1.19 6.93
N GLU A 79 -13.34 -1.01 7.91
CA GLU A 79 -13.27 0.11 8.84
C GLU A 79 -11.97 0.07 9.65
N GLU A 80 -11.63 -1.08 10.25
CA GLU A 80 -10.38 -1.29 10.99
C GLU A 80 -9.13 -0.98 10.13
N LEU A 81 -9.10 -1.48 8.90
CA LEU A 81 -7.98 -1.24 7.98
C LEU A 81 -7.87 0.22 7.52
N PHE A 82 -8.98 0.96 7.56
CA PHE A 82 -9.00 2.38 7.25
C PHE A 82 -8.65 3.26 8.45
N GLU A 83 -8.58 2.72 9.68
CA GLU A 83 -8.09 3.46 10.83
C GLU A 83 -6.60 3.79 10.66
N GLU A 84 -6.20 4.96 11.16
CA GLU A 84 -4.81 5.36 11.08
C GLU A 84 -3.97 4.50 12.04
N SER A 85 -2.95 3.83 11.52
CA SER A 85 -2.12 2.92 12.28
C SER A 85 -0.64 3.18 12.05
N THR A 86 0.16 3.02 13.12
CA THR A 86 1.62 3.13 13.08
C THR A 86 2.25 1.78 13.37
N VAL A 87 3.13 1.32 12.49
CA VAL A 87 3.83 0.04 12.66
C VAL A 87 5.28 0.31 13.08
N PRO A 88 5.75 -0.22 14.23
CA PRO A 88 7.08 0.10 14.76
C PRO A 88 8.23 -0.57 14.01
N PHE A 89 7.91 -1.49 13.10
CA PHE A 89 8.87 -2.26 12.32
C PHE A 89 8.65 -2.07 10.82
N GLN A 90 9.68 -2.39 10.07
CA GLN A 90 9.64 -2.39 8.63
C GLN A 90 8.70 -3.49 8.11
N GLN A 91 7.67 -3.11 7.35
CA GLN A 91 6.85 -4.05 6.59
C GLN A 91 6.90 -3.76 5.09
N ALA A 92 6.64 -4.78 4.28
CA ALA A 92 6.42 -4.64 2.85
C ALA A 92 5.14 -5.39 2.47
N ARG A 93 4.32 -4.82 1.59
CA ARG A 93 3.08 -5.45 1.10
C ARG A 93 3.08 -5.49 -0.42
N MET A 94 2.73 -6.64 -1.00
CA MET A 94 2.62 -6.85 -2.45
C MET A 94 1.19 -7.26 -2.78
N ILE A 95 0.60 -6.65 -3.80
CA ILE A 95 -0.73 -7.03 -4.30
C ILE A 95 -0.57 -8.25 -5.21
N ILE A 96 -1.16 -9.38 -4.79
CA ILE A 96 -1.16 -10.64 -5.55
C ILE A 96 -2.39 -10.70 -6.47
N GLU A 97 -3.52 -10.16 -6.03
CA GLU A 97 -4.76 -10.05 -6.79
C GLU A 97 -5.52 -8.78 -6.36
N GLY A 98 -6.33 -8.21 -7.25
CA GLY A 98 -7.11 -7.00 -6.98
C GLY A 98 -6.29 -5.72 -6.91
N CYS A 99 -6.82 -4.71 -6.21
CA CYS A 99 -6.12 -3.44 -5.99
C CYS A 99 -6.44 -2.82 -4.62
N ALA A 100 -5.64 -1.86 -4.18
CA ALA A 100 -5.81 -1.17 -2.91
C ALA A 100 -5.21 0.24 -2.94
N TYR A 101 -5.80 1.17 -2.17
CA TYR A 101 -5.17 2.43 -1.82
C TYR A 101 -4.43 2.31 -0.50
N TYR A 102 -3.22 2.84 -0.50
CA TYR A 102 -2.43 3.07 0.70
C TYR A 102 -2.27 4.56 0.90
N ASP A 103 -2.76 5.06 2.01
CA ASP A 103 -2.56 6.46 2.40
C ASP A 103 -1.40 6.53 3.35
N VAL A 104 -0.37 7.30 3.01
CA VAL A 104 0.81 7.51 3.86
C VAL A 104 0.95 8.99 4.17
N GLU A 105 1.25 9.31 5.41
CA GLU A 105 1.50 10.67 5.86
C GLU A 105 2.95 11.09 5.52
N ASP A 106 3.14 12.30 5.00
CA ASP A 106 4.47 12.89 4.82
C ASP A 106 4.95 13.68 6.05
N LYS A 107 6.20 14.14 6.01
CA LYS A 107 6.81 14.91 7.12
C LYS A 107 6.09 16.22 7.48
N ASN A 108 5.19 16.72 6.62
CA ASN A 108 4.42 17.93 6.84
C ASN A 108 2.98 17.64 7.29
N GLY A 109 2.65 16.38 7.60
CA GLY A 109 1.30 15.95 7.95
C GLY A 109 0.34 15.86 6.76
N GLN A 110 0.87 15.77 5.53
CA GLN A 110 0.04 15.67 4.34
C GLN A 110 -0.13 14.22 3.89
N TRP A 111 -1.37 13.84 3.65
CA TRP A 111 -1.72 12.50 3.16
C TRP A 111 -1.44 12.34 1.66
N VAL A 112 -0.70 11.28 1.35
CA VAL A 112 -0.37 10.84 0.00
C VAL A 112 -1.03 9.50 -0.25
N ARG A 113 -1.93 9.44 -1.23
CA ARG A 113 -2.64 8.23 -1.63
C ARG A 113 -1.90 7.51 -2.76
N ILE A 114 -1.66 6.21 -2.60
CA ILE A 114 -0.95 5.35 -3.54
C ILE A 114 -1.92 4.27 -4.01
N LEU A 115 -2.23 4.24 -5.32
CA LEU A 115 -2.94 3.10 -5.93
C LEU A 115 -1.95 1.97 -6.18
N CYS A 116 -2.23 0.80 -5.60
CA CYS A 116 -1.51 -0.44 -5.82
C CYS A 116 -2.44 -1.43 -6.50
N ASP A 117 -2.04 -2.02 -7.62
CA ASP A 117 -2.85 -2.96 -8.40
C ASP A 117 -1.97 -4.13 -8.81
N PHE A 118 -2.53 -5.32 -9.01
CA PHE A 118 -1.81 -6.49 -9.50
C PHE A 118 -0.99 -6.20 -10.77
N HIS A 119 -1.52 -5.35 -11.67
CA HIS A 119 -0.83 -4.94 -12.90
C HIS A 119 0.29 -3.91 -12.68
N VAL A 120 0.31 -3.27 -11.53
CA VAL A 120 1.36 -2.36 -11.08
C VAL A 120 1.96 -2.96 -9.83
N PRO A 121 2.87 -3.95 -9.96
CA PRO A 121 3.46 -4.62 -8.83
C PRO A 121 4.13 -3.56 -7.97
N LEU A 122 3.41 -3.23 -6.91
CA LEU A 122 3.78 -2.26 -5.93
C LEU A 122 4.04 -3.10 -4.71
N SER A 123 5.31 -3.31 -4.41
CA SER A 123 5.66 -3.61 -3.04
C SER A 123 5.69 -2.28 -2.30
N VAL A 124 4.62 -1.93 -1.57
CA VAL A 124 4.63 -0.76 -0.68
C VAL A 124 5.62 -1.09 0.41
N ASN A 125 6.63 -0.23 0.47
CA ASN A 125 7.88 -0.40 1.15
C ASN A 125 7.84 -0.40 2.65
N ARG A 126 9.05 -0.63 3.21
CA ARG A 126 9.52 -0.12 4.51
C ARG A 126 8.66 1.03 4.97
N ILE A 127 7.60 0.71 5.69
CA ILE A 127 6.75 1.70 6.31
C ILE A 127 7.65 2.20 7.45
N PRO A 128 8.16 3.44 7.39
CA PRO A 128 8.73 4.02 8.62
C PRO A 128 7.63 3.94 9.70
N PRO A 129 7.93 4.03 11.00
CA PRO A 129 6.88 4.18 12.01
C PRO A 129 6.11 5.47 11.75
N SER A 130 5.12 5.37 10.86
CA SER A 130 4.36 6.43 10.23
C SER A 130 2.96 5.89 9.98
N VAL A 131 2.05 6.83 9.95
CA VAL A 131 0.63 6.58 9.99
C VAL A 131 0.12 6.21 8.61
N PHE A 132 -0.66 5.13 8.49
CA PHE A 132 -1.34 4.80 7.23
C PHE A 132 -2.77 4.31 7.40
N ARG A 133 -3.52 4.41 6.29
CA ARG A 133 -4.85 3.80 6.08
C ARG A 133 -4.81 2.91 4.84
N LEU A 134 -5.50 1.76 4.88
CA LEU A 134 -5.63 0.84 3.76
C LEU A 134 -7.09 0.77 3.32
N SER A 135 -7.34 1.01 2.03
CA SER A 135 -8.64 0.73 1.41
C SER A 135 -8.44 -0.32 0.33
N ALA A 136 -8.98 -1.52 0.53
CA ALA A 136 -8.91 -2.59 -0.47
C ALA A 136 -10.13 -2.54 -1.41
N PHE A 137 -9.90 -2.86 -2.68
CA PHE A 137 -10.91 -2.95 -3.73
C PHE A 137 -10.91 -4.34 -4.30
N HIS A 138 -12.11 -4.88 -4.39
CA HIS A 138 -12.38 -6.11 -5.12
C HIS A 138 -13.33 -5.73 -6.25
N ASN A 139 -13.22 -6.45 -7.37
CA ASN A 139 -14.11 -6.31 -8.51
C ASN A 139 -15.43 -7.06 -8.25
#